data_AF-A0A7X7J3R5-F1
#
_entry.id   AF-A0A7X7J3R5-F1
#
_cell.length_a   1.000
_cell.length_b   1.000
_cell.length_c   1.000
_cell.angle_alpha   90.00
_cell.angle_beta   90.00
_cell.angle_gamma   90.00
#
_symmetry.space_group_name_H-M   'P 1'
#
loop_
_entity.id
_entity.type
_entity.pdbx_description
1 polymer ?
#
loop_
_entity_poly.entity_id
_entity_poly.type
_entity_poly.pdbx_seq_one_letter_code
_entity_poly.pdbx_strand_id
1 'polypeptide(L)'
;MNDIPPIKAAASPVGMRPPAKPDETGGEEARQARTTASAPADRVDISEMGQLLSTLDVGSDIRIDKVMEIREAIANGTYITEAKINYTVSRLMEELKATEGI
;
A
#
# COMPACT_ATOMS: atom_id res chain seq x y z
N MET A 1 -57.44 3.55 -7.69
CA MET A 1 -56.47 3.36 -8.79
C MET A 1 -55.79 4.70 -9.04
N ASN A 2 -54.54 4.85 -8.61
CA ASN A 2 -53.70 6.01 -8.93
C ASN A 2 -52.29 5.47 -9.15
N ASP A 3 -51.99 5.11 -10.41
CA ASP A 3 -50.72 4.55 -10.85
C ASP A 3 -49.73 5.69 -11.13
N ILE A 4 -48.85 5.98 -10.16
CA ILE A 4 -47.69 6.86 -10.37
C ILE A 4 -46.49 5.94 -10.59
N PRO A 5 -45.81 5.99 -11.76
CA PRO A 5 -44.58 5.23 -11.96
C PRO A 5 -43.46 5.77 -11.06
N PRO A 6 -42.53 4.91 -10.57
CA PRO A 6 -41.42 5.38 -9.74
C PRO A 6 -40.42 6.20 -10.57
N ILE A 7 -40.05 7.37 -10.04
CA ILE A 7 -38.98 8.22 -10.56
C ILE A 7 -37.65 7.49 -10.32
N LYS A 8 -36.93 7.20 -11.40
CA LYS A 8 -35.60 6.60 -11.38
C LYS A 8 -34.65 7.57 -10.66
N ALA A 9 -34.18 7.17 -9.48
CA ALA A 9 -33.32 8.00 -8.64
C ALA A 9 -31.94 8.19 -9.28
N ALA A 10 -31.58 9.46 -9.39
CA ALA A 10 -30.26 10.11 -9.30
C ALA A 10 -29.06 9.52 -10.06
N ALA A 11 -28.51 10.38 -10.92
CA ALA A 11 -27.15 10.34 -11.41
C ALA A 11 -26.14 10.00 -10.31
N SER A 12 -25.28 9.03 -10.57
CA SER A 12 -24.11 8.76 -9.73
C SER A 12 -23.10 9.91 -9.90
N PRO A 13 -22.48 10.40 -8.81
CA PRO A 13 -21.43 11.40 -8.92
C PRO A 13 -20.22 10.79 -9.63
N VAL A 14 -19.61 11.59 -10.52
CA VAL A 14 -18.29 11.32 -11.08
C VAL A 14 -17.31 11.16 -9.90
N GLY A 15 -16.81 9.95 -9.67
CA GLY A 15 -15.84 9.71 -8.60
C GLY A 15 -15.53 8.23 -8.39
N MET A 16 -14.31 7.85 -8.76
CA MET A 16 -13.58 6.63 -8.37
C MET A 16 -14.15 5.27 -8.87
N ARG A 17 -13.47 4.70 -9.86
CA ARG A 17 -13.67 3.31 -10.29
C ARG A 17 -13.05 2.36 -9.23
N PRO A 18 -13.79 1.36 -8.70
CA PRO A 18 -13.21 0.34 -7.84
C PRO A 18 -12.24 -0.56 -8.63
N PRO A 19 -11.20 -1.14 -8.00
CA PRO A 19 -10.32 -2.08 -8.67
C PRO A 19 -11.12 -3.32 -9.10
N ALA A 20 -11.02 -3.66 -10.39
CA ALA A 20 -11.71 -4.81 -10.96
C ALA A 20 -11.20 -6.10 -10.31
N LYS A 21 -12.15 -6.95 -9.88
CA LYS A 21 -11.86 -8.36 -9.62
C LYS A 21 -11.45 -9.00 -10.96
N PRO A 22 -10.49 -9.94 -10.98
CA PRO A 22 -10.08 -10.56 -12.24
C PRO A 22 -11.24 -11.41 -12.76
N ASP A 23 -11.92 -10.92 -13.80
CA ASP A 23 -12.82 -11.72 -14.61
C ASP A 23 -11.97 -12.66 -15.46
N GLU A 24 -12.06 -13.95 -15.15
CA GLU A 24 -11.75 -15.03 -16.08
C GLU A 24 -12.78 -14.92 -17.20
N THR A 25 -12.39 -14.39 -18.37
CA THR A 25 -12.86 -14.73 -19.73
C THR A 25 -12.69 -13.52 -20.65
N GLY A 26 -11.78 -13.62 -21.63
CA GLY A 26 -11.71 -12.69 -22.77
C GLY A 26 -10.36 -12.00 -22.93
N GLY A 27 -9.48 -12.58 -23.75
CA GLY A 27 -8.24 -11.92 -24.14
C GLY A 27 -7.26 -12.80 -24.89
N GLU A 28 -7.71 -13.60 -25.85
CA GLU A 28 -6.82 -14.42 -26.68
C GLU A 28 -6.15 -13.66 -27.84
N GLU A 29 -6.60 -12.45 -28.19
CA GLU A 29 -6.08 -11.74 -29.37
C GLU A 29 -5.07 -10.61 -29.08
N ALA A 30 -4.79 -10.28 -27.82
CA ALA A 30 -3.83 -9.23 -27.45
C ALA A 30 -2.49 -9.77 -26.91
N ARG A 31 -2.22 -11.08 -27.01
CA ARG A 31 -0.96 -11.68 -26.51
C ARG A 31 0.14 -11.80 -27.57
N GLN A 32 -0.15 -11.52 -28.84
CA GLN A 32 0.87 -11.57 -29.90
C GLN A 32 1.46 -10.19 -30.16
N ALA A 33 2.80 -10.16 -30.21
CA ALA A 33 3.66 -8.99 -30.43
C ALA A 33 3.89 -8.07 -29.22
N ARG A 34 4.47 -8.63 -28.15
CA ARG A 34 5.52 -7.92 -27.41
C ARG A 34 6.69 -8.86 -27.13
N THR A 35 7.53 -9.05 -28.15
CA THR A 35 8.91 -9.48 -27.92
C THR A 35 9.67 -8.28 -27.37
N THR A 36 9.44 -7.96 -26.09
CA THR A 36 10.36 -7.12 -25.34
C THR A 36 11.60 -7.98 -25.13
N ALA A 37 12.75 -7.53 -25.67
CA ALA A 37 14.03 -8.14 -25.43
C ALA A 37 14.16 -8.50 -23.94
N SER A 38 14.35 -9.80 -23.66
CA SER A 38 14.51 -10.28 -22.30
C SER A 38 15.79 -9.67 -21.75
N ALA A 39 15.68 -8.63 -20.93
CA ALA A 39 16.76 -8.31 -19.99
C ALA A 39 17.08 -9.61 -19.21
N PRO A 40 18.36 -9.87 -18.86
CA PRO A 40 18.68 -11.00 -18.00
C PRO A 40 17.81 -10.89 -16.75
N ALA A 41 16.92 -11.87 -16.56
CA ALA A 41 16.01 -11.89 -15.43
C ALA A 41 16.86 -12.11 -14.18
N ASP A 42 16.96 -11.09 -13.34
CA ASP A 42 17.61 -11.23 -12.06
C ASP A 42 16.82 -12.25 -11.22
N ARG A 43 17.53 -13.19 -10.61
CA ARG A 43 16.91 -14.28 -9.86
C ARG A 43 17.03 -13.96 -8.38
N VAL A 44 15.88 -13.74 -7.76
CA VAL A 44 15.78 -13.56 -6.31
C VAL A 44 15.57 -14.93 -5.66
N ASP A 45 16.57 -15.43 -4.96
CA ASP A 45 16.43 -16.61 -4.10
C ASP A 45 16.12 -16.15 -2.67
N ILE A 46 14.91 -16.45 -2.19
CA ILE A 46 14.48 -16.16 -0.82
C ILE A 46 14.96 -17.29 0.09
N SER A 47 15.58 -16.95 1.21
CA SER A 47 15.99 -17.92 2.23
C SER A 47 14.78 -18.62 2.84
N GLU A 48 14.76 -19.95 2.80
CA GLU A 48 13.76 -20.81 3.45
C GLU A 48 13.62 -20.47 4.95
N MET A 49 14.74 -20.21 5.62
CA MET A 49 14.74 -19.79 7.03
C MET A 49 14.09 -18.41 7.22
N GLY A 50 14.31 -17.48 6.28
CA GLY A 50 13.66 -16.17 6.30
C GLY A 50 12.15 -16.26 6.14
N GLN A 51 11.66 -17.17 5.28
CA GLN A 51 10.23 -17.46 5.15
C GLN A 51 9.65 -18.05 6.44
N LEU A 52 10.32 -19.02 7.05
CA LEU A 52 9.89 -19.58 8.33
C LEU A 52 9.83 -18.50 9.41
N LEU A 53 10.88 -17.70 9.59
CA LEU A 53 10.91 -16.60 10.56
C LEU A 53 9.81 -15.56 10.32
N SER A 54 9.48 -15.24 9.06
CA SER A 54 8.38 -14.34 8.71
C SER A 54 7.02 -14.89 9.15
N THR A 55 6.83 -16.22 9.19
CA THR A 55 5.59 -16.83 9.71
C THR A 55 5.51 -16.80 11.24
N LEU A 56 6.65 -16.74 11.94
CA LEU A 56 6.68 -16.54 13.40
C LEU A 56 6.39 -15.08 13.80
N ASP A 57 6.73 -14.11 12.95
CA ASP A 57 6.50 -12.68 13.18
C ASP A 57 5.02 -12.25 13.04
N VAL A 58 4.16 -13.14 12.57
CA VAL A 58 2.68 -12.96 12.50
C VAL A 58 2.08 -12.77 13.91
N GLY A 59 2.84 -13.05 14.97
CA GLY A 59 2.40 -13.03 16.36
C GLY A 59 2.67 -11.75 17.15
N SER A 60 3.20 -10.66 16.58
CA SER A 60 3.20 -9.40 17.31
C SER A 60 1.79 -8.80 17.26
N ASP A 61 0.95 -9.23 18.22
CA ASP A 61 -0.34 -8.62 18.47
C ASP A 61 -0.14 -7.09 18.45
N ILE A 62 -0.96 -6.40 17.64
CA ILE A 62 -0.82 -4.95 17.49
C ILE A 62 -0.83 -4.40 18.91
N ARG A 63 0.23 -3.69 19.31
CA ARG A 63 0.33 -3.12 20.65
C ARG A 63 -0.67 -1.97 20.76
N ILE A 64 -1.96 -2.31 20.97
CA ILE A 64 -3.08 -1.38 20.95
C ILE A 64 -2.83 -0.24 21.94
N ASP A 65 -2.27 -0.53 23.10
CA ASP A 65 -1.91 0.48 24.11
C ASP A 65 -0.98 1.56 23.55
N LYS A 66 0.10 1.15 22.86
CA LYS A 66 1.03 2.09 22.23
C LYS A 66 0.37 2.86 21.08
N VAL A 67 -0.50 2.21 20.33
CA VAL A 67 -1.23 2.87 19.24
C VAL A 67 -2.17 3.92 19.82
N MET A 68 -2.87 3.63 20.92
CA MET A 68 -3.74 4.58 21.60
C MET A 68 -2.96 5.75 22.18
N GLU A 69 -1.86 5.51 22.88
CA GLU A 69 -0.96 6.54 23.41
C GLU A 69 -0.46 7.49 22.29
N ILE A 70 -0.01 6.92 21.17
CA ILE A 70 0.45 7.71 20.02
C ILE A 70 -0.70 8.52 19.41
N ARG A 71 -1.89 7.93 19.27
CA ARG A 71 -3.08 8.64 18.75
C ARG A 71 -3.45 9.83 19.63
N GLU A 72 -3.41 9.65 20.95
CA GLU A 72 -3.66 10.72 21.91
C GLU A 72 -2.60 11.82 21.82
N ALA A 73 -1.31 11.45 21.76
CA ALA A 73 -0.23 12.42 21.59
C ALA A 73 -0.35 13.21 20.28
N ILE A 74 -0.83 12.59 19.20
CA ILE A 74 -1.09 13.27 17.92
C ILE A 74 -2.26 14.24 18.06
N ALA A 75 -3.37 13.80 18.67
CA ALA A 75 -4.54 14.64 18.89
C ALA A 75 -4.23 15.87 19.77
N ASN A 76 -3.37 15.68 20.78
CA ASN A 76 -2.93 16.74 21.68
C ASN A 76 -1.78 17.60 21.09
N GLY A 77 -1.28 17.27 19.90
CA GLY A 77 -0.19 17.98 19.25
C GLY A 77 1.19 17.78 19.91
N THR A 78 1.33 16.87 20.86
CA THR A 78 2.58 16.60 21.59
C THR A 78 3.43 15.50 20.95
N TYR A 79 2.91 14.84 19.91
CA TYR A 79 3.63 13.78 19.20
C TYR A 79 4.89 14.28 18.49
N ILE A 80 4.83 15.49 17.92
CA ILE A 80 5.92 16.13 17.20
C ILE A 80 6.79 16.86 18.22
N THR A 81 8.02 16.39 18.39
CA THR A 81 9.02 17.03 19.27
C THR A 81 10.25 17.38 18.45
N GLU A 82 11.01 18.37 18.92
CA GLU A 82 12.26 18.80 18.27
C GLU A 82 13.26 17.64 18.11
N ALA A 83 13.36 16.79 19.13
CA ALA A 83 14.19 15.59 19.08
C ALA A 83 13.78 14.62 17.95
N LYS A 84 12.48 14.38 17.76
CA LYS A 84 11.98 13.53 16.67
C LYS A 84 12.25 14.16 15.31
N ILE A 85 12.07 15.48 15.17
CA ILE A 85 12.35 16.19 13.91
C ILE A 85 13.83 16.04 13.54
N ASN A 86 14.75 16.34 14.46
CA ASN A 86 16.19 16.24 14.21
C ASN A 86 16.60 14.82 13.84
N TYR A 87 16.05 13.81 14.53
CA TYR A 87 16.30 12.41 14.21
C TYR A 87 15.80 12.04 12.82
N THR A 88 14.55 12.40 12.49
CA THR A 88 13.94 12.10 11.19
C THR A 88 14.68 12.78 10.05
N VAL A 89 15.08 14.05 10.22
CA VAL A 89 15.86 14.80 9.21
C VAL A 89 17.21 14.15 8.98
N SER A 90 17.93 13.80 10.06
CA SER A 90 19.24 13.16 9.96
C SER A 90 19.17 11.83 9.21
N ARG A 91 18.20 10.99 9.57
CA ARG A 91 17.98 9.69 8.91
C ARG A 91 17.57 9.83 7.45
N LEU A 92 16.73 10.81 7.13
CA LEU A 92 16.32 11.09 5.75
C LEU A 92 17.53 11.50 4.90
N MET A 93 18.40 12.37 5.42
CA MET A 93 19.62 12.79 4.71
C MET A 93 20.61 11.63 4.52
N GLU A 94 20.69 10.72 5.49
CA GLU A 94 21.49 9.51 5.37
C GLU A 94 20.95 8.57 4.28
N GLU A 95 19.63 8.35 4.25
CA GLU A 95 19.00 7.55 3.20
C GLU A 95 19.19 8.16 1.81
N LEU A 96 19.04 9.48 1.66
CA LEU A 96 19.24 10.15 0.38
C LEU A 96 20.67 9.97 -0.16
N LYS A 97 21.68 10.12 0.70
CA LYS A 97 23.08 9.85 0.34
C LYS A 97 23.30 8.39 -0.04
N ALA A 98 22.71 7.46 0.72
CA ALA A 98 22.81 6.03 0.44
C ALA A 98 22.16 5.67 -0.92
N THR A 99 21.03 6.29 -1.27
CA THR A 99 20.39 6.09 -2.59
C THR A 99 21.12 6.77 -3.74
N GLU A 100 21.82 7.89 -3.51
CA GLU A 100 22.59 8.59 -4.55
C GLU A 100 23.98 8.00 -4.80
N GLY A 101 24.43 7.03 -4.01
CA GLY A 101 25.65 6.27 -4.28
C GLY A 101 26.93 7.12 -4.33
N ILE A 102 27.03 8.13 -3.44
CA ILE A 102 28.26 8.91 -3.18
C ILE A 102 28.69 8.70 -1.73
#